data_AF-A0AAW8BNZ8-F1
#
_entry.id   AF-A0AAW8BNZ8-F1
#
_cell.length_a   1.000
_cell.length_b   1.000
_cell.length_c   1.000
_cell.angle_alpha   90.00
_cell.angle_beta   90.00
_cell.angle_gamma   90.00
#
_symmetry.space_group_name_H-M   'P 1'
#
loop_
_entity.id
_entity.type
_entity.pdbx_description
1 polymer ?
#
loop_
_entity_poly.entity_id
_entity_poly.type
_entity_poly.pdbx_seq_one_letter_code
_entity_poly.pdbx_strand_id
1 'polypeptide(L)'
;MPDDMENTPGNRRWRPAKTLQELFDQMDEFWRSPQGRQLQADQHAAEADLQAWLADQPGVVVGRHGGQVPEQWEGRVDGHNFYFRERGGDWDIELDLHEQQPCITKGDLIATGTITAPGYGQSPRERAAFIVTTIRNHLRHTRTAEDVARPDYAYRVEWSPADNEFVGLVAEFPSLSWFAPTEDEALRGIIKVVEQIVADDPDTAGGGRR
;
A
#
# COMPACT_ATOMS: atom_id res chain seq x y z
N MET A 1 -47.05 -44.28 25.73
CA MET A 1 -45.75 -44.92 25.46
C MET A 1 -46.00 -46.36 25.06
N PRO A 2 -45.39 -46.90 23.98
CA PRO A 2 -44.51 -46.24 22.98
C PRO A 2 -44.88 -46.52 21.50
N ASP A 3 -44.18 -45.81 20.60
CA ASP A 3 -43.59 -46.15 19.27
C ASP A 3 -44.36 -47.05 18.28
N ASP A 4 -44.46 -46.73 16.98
CA ASP A 4 -43.33 -46.53 16.07
C ASP A 4 -43.50 -45.41 15.04
N MET A 5 -42.39 -44.66 14.87
CA MET A 5 -42.13 -43.73 13.79
C MET A 5 -41.74 -44.46 12.51
N GLU A 6 -42.47 -44.24 11.43
CA GLU A 6 -41.94 -44.34 10.06
C GLU A 6 -41.99 -42.95 9.42
N ASN A 7 -40.88 -42.22 9.56
CA ASN A 7 -40.64 -40.94 8.89
C ASN A 7 -39.83 -41.22 7.61
N THR A 8 -40.53 -41.38 6.49
CA THR A 8 -39.91 -41.56 5.16
C THR A 8 -39.28 -40.24 4.70
N PRO A 9 -37.96 -40.16 4.46
CA PRO A 9 -37.35 -38.94 3.96
C PRO A 9 -37.41 -38.94 2.44
N GLY A 10 -38.16 -38.03 1.84
CA GLY A 10 -38.22 -37.96 0.38
C GLY A 10 -38.85 -36.68 -0.13
N ASN A 11 -38.02 -35.63 -0.23
CA ASN A 11 -37.75 -34.90 -1.48
C ASN A 11 -37.23 -33.48 -1.19
N ARG A 12 -36.08 -33.36 -0.51
CA ARG A 12 -35.24 -32.15 -0.65
C ARG A 12 -34.38 -32.35 -1.89
N ARG A 13 -34.91 -31.92 -3.04
CA ARG A 13 -34.21 -31.89 -4.32
C ARG A 13 -33.07 -30.87 -4.22
N TRP A 14 -31.90 -31.31 -3.77
CA TRP A 14 -30.65 -30.59 -4.01
C TRP A 14 -30.54 -30.36 -5.52
N ARG A 15 -30.44 -29.10 -5.95
CA ARG A 15 -30.08 -28.81 -7.34
C ARG A 15 -28.63 -29.27 -7.52
N PRO A 16 -28.28 -30.06 -8.54
CA PRO A 16 -26.88 -30.32 -8.83
C PRO A 16 -26.20 -28.97 -9.08
N ALA A 17 -25.07 -28.74 -8.43
CA ALA A 17 -24.19 -27.64 -8.79
C ALA A 17 -23.85 -27.78 -10.28
N LYS A 18 -23.88 -26.69 -11.05
CA LYS A 18 -23.35 -26.68 -12.42
C LYS A 18 -21.99 -27.37 -12.39
N THR A 19 -21.72 -28.26 -13.34
CA THR A 19 -20.39 -28.86 -13.42
C THR A 19 -19.37 -27.75 -13.72
N LEU A 20 -18.12 -27.92 -13.27
CA LEU A 20 -17.05 -26.97 -13.61
C LEU A 20 -16.94 -26.80 -15.14
N GLN A 21 -17.19 -27.86 -15.90
CA GLN A 21 -17.20 -27.82 -17.36
C GLN A 21 -18.31 -26.93 -17.91
N GLU A 22 -19.55 -27.09 -17.44
CA GLU A 22 -20.68 -26.24 -17.86
C GLU A 22 -20.47 -24.77 -17.46
N LEU A 23 -19.76 -24.52 -16.35
CA LEU A 23 -19.35 -23.17 -15.98
C LEU A 23 -18.33 -22.62 -16.98
N PHE A 24 -17.31 -23.39 -17.35
CA PHE A 24 -16.32 -22.99 -18.36
C PHE A 24 -16.97 -22.73 -19.72
N ASP A 25 -17.86 -23.61 -20.18
CA ASP A 25 -18.56 -23.46 -21.46
C ASP A 25 -19.44 -22.19 -21.47
N GLN A 26 -20.11 -21.88 -20.35
CA GLN A 26 -20.88 -20.64 -20.19
C GLN A 26 -20.00 -19.39 -20.15
N MET A 27 -18.83 -19.46 -19.54
CA MET A 27 -17.85 -18.38 -19.57
C MET A 27 -17.33 -18.16 -20.99
N ASP A 28 -17.01 -19.23 -21.70
CA ASP A 28 -16.59 -19.21 -23.10
C ASP A 28 -17.65 -18.58 -24.01
N GLU A 29 -18.92 -18.96 -23.84
CA GLU A 29 -20.04 -18.36 -24.56
C GLU A 29 -20.20 -16.87 -24.23
N PHE A 30 -20.09 -16.50 -22.96
CA PHE A 30 -20.12 -15.11 -22.53
C PHE A 30 -18.99 -14.29 -23.16
N TRP A 31 -17.75 -14.77 -23.16
CA TRP A 31 -16.62 -14.06 -23.74
C TRP A 31 -16.71 -13.91 -25.26
N ARG A 32 -17.41 -14.84 -25.94
CA ARG A 32 -17.74 -14.74 -27.38
C ARG A 32 -18.95 -13.85 -27.66
N SER A 33 -19.70 -13.41 -26.66
CA SER A 33 -20.81 -12.46 -26.85
C SER A 33 -20.29 -11.05 -27.22
N PRO A 34 -21.13 -10.17 -27.81
CA PRO A 34 -20.76 -8.76 -28.01
C PRO A 34 -20.36 -8.05 -26.72
N GLN A 35 -21.02 -8.37 -25.60
CA GLN A 35 -20.70 -7.80 -24.29
C GLN A 35 -19.32 -8.27 -23.80
N GLY A 36 -19.01 -9.56 -23.92
CA GLY A 36 -17.70 -10.11 -23.56
C GLY A 36 -16.56 -9.53 -24.39
N ARG A 37 -16.77 -9.38 -25.70
CA ARG A 37 -15.83 -8.70 -26.59
C ARG A 37 -15.61 -7.23 -26.22
N GLN A 38 -16.68 -6.51 -25.84
CA GLN A 38 -16.55 -5.11 -25.42
C GLN A 38 -15.72 -5.00 -24.14
N LEU A 39 -15.98 -5.83 -23.13
CA LEU A 39 -15.21 -5.85 -21.90
C LEU A 39 -13.71 -6.12 -22.14
N GLN A 40 -13.40 -7.06 -23.05
CA GLN A 40 -12.01 -7.32 -23.43
C GLN A 40 -11.38 -6.16 -24.18
N ALA A 41 -12.12 -5.50 -25.08
CA ALA A 41 -11.64 -4.32 -25.78
C ALA A 41 -11.36 -3.16 -24.82
N ASP A 42 -12.25 -2.95 -23.84
CA ASP A 42 -12.08 -1.92 -22.80
C ASP A 42 -10.85 -2.22 -21.93
N GLN A 43 -10.65 -3.49 -21.53
CA GLN A 43 -9.45 -3.93 -20.81
C GLN A 43 -8.17 -3.71 -21.64
N HIS A 44 -8.18 -4.09 -22.92
CA HIS A 44 -7.04 -3.87 -23.82
C HIS A 44 -6.73 -2.39 -24.02
N ALA A 45 -7.75 -1.55 -24.13
CA ALA A 45 -7.59 -0.10 -24.27
C ALA A 45 -7.01 0.52 -22.99
N ALA A 46 -7.50 0.10 -21.81
CA ALA A 46 -6.98 0.54 -20.53
C ALA A 46 -5.52 0.11 -20.30
N GLU A 47 -5.17 -1.11 -20.70
CA GLU A 47 -3.78 -1.58 -20.65
C GLU A 47 -2.89 -0.78 -21.62
N ALA A 48 -3.35 -0.52 -22.84
CA ALA A 48 -2.60 0.29 -23.81
C ALA A 48 -2.36 1.73 -23.30
N ASP A 49 -3.36 2.33 -22.65
CA ASP A 49 -3.24 3.66 -22.00
C ASP A 49 -2.21 3.64 -20.86
N LEU A 50 -2.22 2.60 -20.02
CA LEU A 50 -1.20 2.41 -18.97
C LEU A 50 0.20 2.28 -19.57
N GLN A 51 0.37 1.45 -20.61
CA GLN A 51 1.67 1.23 -21.26
C GLN A 51 2.20 2.50 -21.92
N ALA A 52 1.33 3.27 -22.58
CA ALA A 52 1.71 4.57 -23.15
C ALA A 52 2.18 5.55 -22.07
N TRP A 53 1.46 5.63 -20.94
CA TRP A 53 1.86 6.47 -19.82
C TRP A 53 3.20 6.04 -19.20
N LEU A 54 3.41 4.73 -18.98
CA LEU A 54 4.65 4.19 -18.42
C LEU A 54 5.88 4.47 -19.30
N ALA A 55 5.71 4.49 -20.63
CA ALA A 55 6.79 4.82 -21.56
C ALA A 55 7.36 6.23 -21.34
N ASP A 56 6.54 7.15 -20.81
CA ASP A 56 6.94 8.52 -20.48
C ASP A 56 7.38 8.70 -19.02
N GLN A 57 7.45 7.62 -18.22
CA GLN A 57 7.88 7.68 -16.82
C GLN A 57 9.33 7.21 -16.64
N PRO A 58 10.31 8.13 -16.52
CA PRO A 58 11.70 7.73 -16.26
C PRO A 58 11.81 7.04 -14.90
N GLY A 59 12.62 5.98 -14.81
CA GLY A 59 12.88 5.29 -13.54
C GLY A 59 11.72 4.44 -13.00
N VAL A 60 10.62 4.28 -13.76
CA VAL A 60 9.46 3.49 -13.36
C VAL A 60 9.38 2.22 -14.19
N VAL A 61 9.22 1.08 -13.52
CA VAL A 61 8.91 -0.21 -14.14
C VAL A 61 7.78 -0.85 -13.35
N VAL A 62 6.65 -1.11 -13.99
CA VAL A 62 5.57 -1.92 -13.40
C VAL A 62 5.72 -3.34 -13.92
N GLY A 63 5.86 -4.30 -13.01
CA GLY A 63 6.04 -5.72 -13.32
C GLY A 63 4.70 -6.46 -13.36
N ARG A 64 4.14 -6.73 -12.19
CA ARG A 64 2.83 -7.39 -12.03
C ARG A 64 1.82 -6.36 -11.55
N HIS A 65 0.64 -6.32 -12.16
CA HIS A 65 -0.46 -5.48 -11.70
C HIS A 65 -1.82 -6.13 -11.90
N GLY A 66 -2.82 -5.68 -11.13
CA GLY A 66 -4.18 -6.18 -11.16
C GLY A 66 -4.48 -7.26 -10.11
N GLY A 67 -5.60 -7.98 -10.30
CA GLY A 67 -6.17 -8.92 -9.34
C GLY A 67 -7.64 -8.57 -9.05
N GLN A 68 -8.51 -9.58 -8.89
CA GLN A 68 -9.93 -9.31 -8.61
C GLN A 68 -10.13 -8.81 -7.18
N VAL A 69 -9.58 -9.54 -6.18
CA VAL A 69 -9.42 -9.12 -4.78
C VAL A 69 -8.35 -10.04 -4.15
N PRO A 70 -7.28 -9.53 -3.52
CA PRO A 70 -6.87 -8.13 -3.49
C PRO A 70 -6.35 -7.64 -4.85
N GLU A 71 -6.49 -6.35 -5.14
CA GLU A 71 -5.75 -5.69 -6.21
C GLU A 71 -4.29 -5.52 -5.75
N GLN A 72 -3.33 -5.90 -6.59
CA GLN A 72 -1.90 -5.88 -6.26
C GLN A 72 -1.09 -5.25 -7.37
N TRP A 73 -0.07 -4.48 -7.00
CA TRP A 73 0.88 -3.88 -7.93
C TRP A 73 2.29 -4.05 -7.42
N GLU A 74 3.20 -4.44 -8.31
CA GLU A 74 4.61 -4.70 -8.03
C GLU A 74 5.47 -4.06 -9.10
N GLY A 75 6.62 -3.52 -8.69
CA GLY A 75 7.54 -2.93 -9.65
C GLY A 75 8.74 -2.24 -9.00
N ARG A 76 9.30 -1.28 -9.72
CA ARG A 76 10.41 -0.44 -9.28
C ARG A 76 10.13 1.03 -9.60
N VAL A 77 10.43 1.92 -8.66
CA VAL A 77 10.38 3.38 -8.84
C VAL A 77 11.69 3.97 -8.32
N ASP A 78 12.41 4.67 -9.19
CA ASP A 78 13.62 5.43 -8.86
C ASP A 78 14.70 4.61 -8.10
N GLY A 79 14.76 3.30 -8.36
CA GLY A 79 15.71 2.35 -7.77
C GLY A 79 15.12 1.42 -6.70
N HIS A 80 13.99 1.80 -6.11
CA HIS A 80 13.34 1.07 -5.02
C HIS A 80 12.31 0.08 -5.55
N ASN A 81 12.33 -1.15 -5.07
CA ASN A 81 11.22 -2.06 -5.38
C ASN A 81 9.98 -1.60 -4.59
N PHE A 82 8.78 -1.85 -5.11
CA PHE A 82 7.55 -1.52 -4.39
C PHE A 82 6.53 -2.65 -4.49
N TYR A 83 5.68 -2.72 -3.49
CA TYR A 83 4.47 -3.52 -3.47
C TYR A 83 3.31 -2.65 -2.97
N PHE A 84 2.25 -2.57 -3.76
CA PHE A 84 1.00 -1.97 -3.38
C PHE A 84 -0.06 -3.06 -3.30
N ARG A 85 -0.93 -2.94 -2.30
CA ARG A 85 -2.03 -3.87 -2.08
C ARG A 85 -3.26 -3.09 -1.66
N GLU A 86 -4.38 -3.34 -2.34
CA GLU A 86 -5.70 -2.91 -1.88
C GLU A 86 -6.52 -4.12 -1.45
N ARG A 87 -7.12 -4.03 -0.27
CA ARG A 87 -8.03 -5.03 0.25
C ARG A 87 -9.14 -4.39 1.07
N GLY A 88 -10.37 -4.53 0.60
CA GLY A 88 -11.55 -4.19 1.38
C GLY A 88 -11.76 -2.68 1.52
N GLY A 89 -11.23 -1.90 0.58
CA GLY A 89 -11.31 -0.44 0.60
C GLY A 89 -10.10 0.26 1.24
N ASP A 90 -9.21 -0.50 1.87
CA ASP A 90 -7.95 -0.01 2.43
C ASP A 90 -6.77 -0.43 1.54
N TRP A 91 -5.74 0.41 1.47
CA TRP A 91 -4.52 0.13 0.75
C TRP A 91 -3.26 0.44 1.55
N ASP A 92 -2.19 -0.26 1.22
CA ASP A 92 -0.85 -0.09 1.74
C ASP A 92 0.19 -0.07 0.59
N ILE A 93 1.29 0.66 0.80
CA ILE A 93 2.47 0.66 -0.08
C ILE A 93 3.70 0.35 0.76
N GLU A 94 4.42 -0.69 0.36
CA GLU A 94 5.71 -1.07 0.92
C GLU A 94 6.84 -0.85 -0.10
N LEU A 95 8.01 -0.39 0.35
CA LEU A 95 9.24 -0.29 -0.43
C LEU A 95 10.31 -1.28 0.04
N ASP A 96 11.22 -1.64 -0.85
CA ASP A 96 12.42 -2.43 -0.55
C ASP A 96 12.14 -3.74 0.21
N LEU A 97 11.12 -4.45 -0.30
CA LEU A 97 10.70 -5.78 0.11
C LEU A 97 11.91 -6.73 0.20
N HIS A 98 12.03 -7.38 1.35
CA HIS A 98 13.06 -8.37 1.61
C HIS A 98 12.49 -9.53 2.42
N GLU A 99 13.14 -10.69 2.31
CA GLU A 99 12.72 -11.89 3.03
C GLU A 99 13.12 -11.75 4.51
N GLN A 100 12.12 -11.51 5.36
CA GLN A 100 12.29 -11.39 6.81
C GLN A 100 12.28 -12.78 7.46
N GLN A 101 11.43 -13.69 6.96
CA GLN A 101 11.33 -15.09 7.35
C GLN A 101 10.95 -15.93 6.12
N PRO A 102 11.18 -17.26 6.12
CA PRO A 102 10.69 -18.11 5.03
C PRO A 102 9.21 -17.86 4.82
N CYS A 103 8.81 -17.53 3.58
CA CYS A 103 7.45 -17.16 3.15
C CYS A 103 6.89 -15.80 3.62
N ILE A 104 7.67 -14.99 4.36
CA ILE A 104 7.30 -13.62 4.75
C ILE A 104 8.25 -12.65 4.05
N THR A 105 7.76 -12.05 2.96
CA THR A 105 8.39 -10.90 2.31
C THR A 105 7.71 -9.64 2.80
N LYS A 106 8.48 -8.71 3.36
CA LYS A 106 7.97 -7.42 3.86
C LYS A 106 8.96 -6.31 3.53
N GLY A 107 8.43 -5.13 3.19
CA GLY A 107 9.21 -3.91 3.01
C GLY A 107 8.93 -2.86 4.07
N ASP A 108 9.45 -1.66 3.84
CA ASP A 108 9.19 -0.48 4.64
C ASP A 108 7.81 0.06 4.27
N LEU A 109 6.91 0.16 5.25
CA LEU A 109 5.57 0.72 5.02
C LEU A 109 5.67 2.23 4.88
N ILE A 110 5.45 2.74 3.67
CA ILE A 110 5.66 4.16 3.37
C ILE A 110 4.36 4.98 3.29
N ALA A 111 3.22 4.31 3.08
CA ALA A 111 1.93 4.96 3.03
C ALA A 111 0.79 3.95 3.21
N THR A 112 -0.29 4.41 3.83
CA THR A 112 -1.58 3.71 3.88
C THR A 112 -2.72 4.68 3.60
N GLY A 113 -3.89 4.16 3.25
CA GLY A 113 -5.09 4.96 3.11
C GLY A 113 -6.27 4.17 2.59
N THR A 114 -7.28 4.88 2.09
CA THR A 114 -8.50 4.26 1.56
C THR A 114 -8.66 4.52 0.07
N ILE A 115 -9.48 3.71 -0.60
CA ILE A 115 -9.80 3.89 -2.03
C ILE A 115 -10.50 5.22 -2.36
N THR A 116 -10.90 5.99 -1.34
CA THR A 116 -11.46 7.33 -1.50
C THR A 116 -10.39 8.42 -1.45
N ALA A 117 -9.11 8.05 -1.32
CA ALA A 117 -8.01 9.00 -1.31
C ALA A 117 -7.98 9.84 -2.60
N PRO A 118 -7.69 11.15 -2.52
CA PRO A 118 -7.53 11.99 -3.69
C PRO A 118 -6.49 11.42 -4.65
N GLY A 119 -6.84 11.32 -5.93
CA GLY A 119 -5.96 10.78 -6.96
C GLY A 119 -5.89 9.26 -7.04
N TYR A 120 -6.55 8.50 -6.15
CA TYR A 120 -6.54 7.03 -6.17
C TYR A 120 -6.90 6.45 -7.54
N GLY A 121 -7.88 7.04 -8.21
CA GLY A 121 -8.27 6.68 -9.58
C GLY A 121 -9.11 5.41 -9.67
N GLN A 122 -9.64 5.16 -10.86
CA GLN A 122 -10.46 3.98 -11.18
C GLN A 122 -9.91 3.17 -12.37
N SER A 123 -9.00 3.76 -13.15
CA SER A 123 -8.29 3.07 -14.23
C SER A 123 -6.91 2.57 -13.80
N PRO A 124 -6.34 1.54 -14.45
CA PRO A 124 -4.98 1.10 -14.20
C PRO A 124 -3.94 2.22 -14.34
N ARG A 125 -4.08 3.10 -15.34
CA ARG A 125 -3.20 4.27 -15.51
C ARG A 125 -3.26 5.21 -14.30
N GLU A 126 -4.45 5.57 -13.84
CA GLU A 126 -4.59 6.46 -12.68
C GLU A 126 -4.05 5.81 -11.42
N ARG A 127 -4.29 4.51 -11.22
CA ARG A 127 -3.73 3.74 -10.11
C ARG A 127 -2.19 3.76 -10.14
N ALA A 128 -1.59 3.49 -11.29
CA ALA A 128 -0.14 3.54 -11.45
C ALA A 128 0.41 4.94 -11.15
N ALA A 129 -0.25 5.99 -11.67
CA ALA A 129 0.12 7.38 -11.40
C ALA A 129 0.03 7.73 -9.90
N PHE A 130 -1.02 7.26 -9.23
CA PHE A 130 -1.20 7.40 -7.78
C PHE A 130 -0.03 6.77 -7.02
N ILE A 131 0.24 5.49 -7.27
CA ILE A 131 1.31 4.72 -6.60
C ILE A 131 2.66 5.41 -6.81
N VAL A 132 3.02 5.70 -8.06
CA VAL A 132 4.30 6.33 -8.41
C VAL A 132 4.44 7.71 -7.76
N THR A 133 3.37 8.50 -7.73
CA THR A 133 3.38 9.83 -7.10
C THR A 133 3.59 9.72 -5.60
N THR A 134 2.89 8.80 -4.94
CA THR A 134 3.04 8.56 -3.50
C THR A 134 4.46 8.14 -3.15
N ILE A 135 5.05 7.20 -3.90
CA ILE A 135 6.44 6.75 -3.70
C ILE A 135 7.42 7.91 -3.90
N ARG A 136 7.31 8.66 -5.00
CA ARG A 136 8.23 9.78 -5.28
C ARG A 136 8.15 10.89 -4.24
N ASN A 137 6.94 11.19 -3.76
CA ASN A 137 6.76 12.17 -2.71
C ASN A 137 7.42 11.70 -1.40
N HIS A 138 7.20 10.44 -1.02
CA HIS A 138 7.88 9.83 0.12
C HIS A 138 9.41 9.96 0.00
N LEU A 139 10.01 9.45 -1.09
CA LEU A 139 11.47 9.50 -1.30
C LEU A 139 12.04 10.94 -1.27
N ARG A 140 11.29 11.92 -1.80
CA ARG A 140 11.68 13.34 -1.74
C ARG A 140 11.63 13.87 -0.32
N HIS A 141 10.58 13.54 0.42
CA HIS A 141 10.40 14.04 1.77
C HIS A 141 11.39 13.42 2.75
N THR A 142 11.68 12.12 2.64
CA THR A 142 12.70 11.44 3.44
C THR A 142 14.05 12.11 3.26
N ARG A 143 14.50 12.25 2.00
CA ARG A 143 15.77 12.95 1.69
C ARG A 143 15.79 14.39 2.22
N THR A 144 14.69 15.13 2.06
CA THR A 144 14.61 16.51 2.56
C THR A 144 14.78 16.56 4.08
N ALA A 145 14.19 15.62 4.81
CA ALA A 145 14.33 15.59 6.26
C ALA A 145 15.74 15.18 6.69
N GLU A 146 16.34 14.19 6.02
CA GLU A 146 17.74 13.83 6.24
C GLU A 146 18.71 15.01 5.99
N ASP A 147 18.48 15.79 4.93
CA ASP A 147 19.31 16.95 4.58
C ASP A 147 19.19 18.11 5.59
N VAL A 148 18.04 18.24 6.24
CA VAL A 148 17.75 19.31 7.22
C VAL A 148 18.05 18.87 8.65
N ALA A 149 18.11 17.56 8.92
CA ALA A 149 18.43 17.03 10.24
C ALA A 149 19.79 17.53 10.73
N ARG A 150 19.84 17.91 12.01
CA ARG A 150 21.07 18.38 12.63
C ARG A 150 22.07 17.24 12.77
N PRO A 151 23.30 17.35 12.22
CA PRO A 151 24.27 16.26 12.21
C PRO A 151 24.84 15.95 13.60
N ASP A 152 24.71 16.88 14.55
CA ASP A 152 25.13 16.72 15.94
C ASP A 152 24.02 16.15 16.85
N TYR A 153 22.82 15.91 16.33
CA TYR A 153 21.69 15.37 17.08
C TYR A 153 21.45 13.89 16.75
N ALA A 154 21.00 13.13 17.75
CA ALA A 154 20.74 11.70 17.61
C ALA A 154 19.25 11.42 17.50
N TYR A 155 18.76 11.30 16.26
CA TYR A 155 17.39 10.90 15.95
C TYR A 155 17.24 9.38 15.89
N ARG A 156 16.09 8.87 16.31
CA ARG A 156 15.69 7.46 16.12
C ARG A 156 14.19 7.33 16.01
N VAL A 157 13.73 6.22 15.44
CA VAL A 157 12.32 5.86 15.39
C VAL A 157 12.13 4.49 16.02
N GLU A 158 11.05 4.33 16.79
CA GLU A 158 10.69 3.08 17.46
C GLU A 158 9.20 2.78 17.23
N TRP A 159 8.81 1.51 17.09
CA TRP A 159 7.40 1.12 17.05
C TRP A 159 6.79 1.11 18.46
N SER A 160 5.63 1.77 18.64
CA SER A 160 4.82 1.67 19.85
C SER A 160 3.63 0.73 19.64
N PRO A 161 3.63 -0.48 20.22
CA PRO A 161 2.48 -1.37 20.18
C PRO A 161 1.25 -0.81 20.90
N ALA A 162 1.44 0.08 21.87
CA ALA A 162 0.36 0.67 22.65
C ALA A 162 -0.47 1.66 21.83
N ASP A 163 0.21 2.43 20.97
CA ASP A 163 -0.40 3.44 20.12
C ASP A 163 -0.66 2.93 18.70
N ASN A 164 -0.08 1.79 18.34
CA ASN A 164 -0.08 1.23 16.99
C ASN A 164 0.48 2.23 15.97
N GLU A 165 1.53 2.95 16.37
CA GLU A 165 2.20 4.01 15.62
C GLU A 165 3.72 3.96 15.85
N PHE A 166 4.46 4.54 14.93
CA PHE A 166 5.90 4.81 15.08
C PHE A 166 6.11 6.10 15.87
N VAL A 167 7.14 6.09 16.72
CA VAL A 167 7.52 7.21 17.60
C VAL A 167 8.89 7.72 17.20
N GLY A 168 8.94 8.91 16.62
CA GLY A 168 10.15 9.66 16.32
C GLY A 168 10.67 10.34 17.59
N LEU A 169 11.96 10.17 17.88
CA LEU A 169 12.62 10.60 19.10
C LEU A 169 13.95 11.29 18.77
N VAL A 170 14.38 12.20 19.64
CA VAL A 170 15.67 12.89 19.57
C VAL A 170 16.32 12.91 20.95
N ALA A 171 17.59 12.54 21.05
CA ALA A 171 18.27 12.38 22.36
C ALA A 171 18.41 13.70 23.12
N GLU A 172 18.58 14.80 22.40
CA GLU A 172 18.82 16.15 22.92
C GLU A 172 17.56 16.78 23.52
N PHE A 173 16.37 16.27 23.15
CA PHE A 173 15.09 16.67 23.71
C PHE A 173 14.32 15.44 24.20
N PRO A 174 14.67 14.86 25.38
CA PRO A 174 14.08 13.62 25.87
C PRO A 174 12.56 13.65 26.09
N SER A 175 11.97 14.84 26.22
CA SER A 175 10.53 15.04 26.36
C SER A 175 9.79 15.19 25.03
N LEU A 176 10.51 15.27 23.91
CA LEU A 176 9.94 15.47 22.59
C LEU A 176 9.79 14.14 21.87
N SER A 177 8.59 13.89 21.37
CA SER A 177 8.29 12.75 20.52
C SER A 177 7.28 13.14 19.44
N TRP A 178 7.30 12.41 18.33
CA TRP A 178 6.32 12.55 17.26
C TRP A 178 5.75 11.18 16.89
N PHE A 179 4.44 11.05 16.83
CA PHE A 179 3.76 9.80 16.48
C PHE A 179 3.26 9.84 15.05
N ALA A 180 3.45 8.76 14.31
CA ALA A 180 2.91 8.62 12.97
C ALA A 180 2.67 7.16 12.56
N PRO A 181 1.78 6.90 11.59
CA PRO A 181 1.53 5.55 11.07
C PRO A 181 2.74 4.89 10.38
N THR A 182 3.71 5.68 9.91
CA THR A 182 4.89 5.21 9.19
C THR A 182 6.19 5.71 9.84
N GLU A 183 7.26 4.93 9.68
CA GLU A 183 8.59 5.26 10.25
C GLU A 183 9.12 6.60 9.74
N ASP A 184 8.99 6.84 8.43
CA ASP A 184 9.42 8.08 7.78
C ASP A 184 8.59 9.28 8.25
N GLU A 185 7.26 9.18 8.36
CA GLU A 185 6.47 10.30 8.90
C GLU A 185 6.83 10.63 10.35
N ALA A 186 7.17 9.61 11.14
CA ALA A 186 7.63 9.80 12.51
C ALA A 186 8.98 10.54 12.55
N LEU A 187 9.94 10.13 11.72
CA LEU A 187 11.26 10.76 11.59
C LEU A 187 11.14 12.21 11.09
N ARG A 188 10.37 12.43 10.02
CA ARG A 188 10.16 13.77 9.44
C ARG A 188 9.49 14.70 10.45
N GLY A 189 8.50 14.18 11.18
CA GLY A 189 7.80 14.92 12.21
C GLY A 189 8.74 15.41 13.31
N ILE A 190 9.56 14.50 13.86
CA ILE A 190 10.49 14.87 14.94
C ILE A 190 11.56 15.88 14.46
N ILE A 191 12.13 15.69 13.26
CA ILE A 191 13.11 16.64 12.68
C ILE A 191 12.47 18.02 12.51
N LYS A 192 11.26 18.08 11.95
CA LYS A 192 10.55 19.34 11.73
C LYS A 192 10.28 20.11 13.02
N VAL A 193 9.84 19.43 14.08
CA VAL A 193 9.55 20.09 15.35
C VAL A 193 10.83 20.60 16.00
N VAL A 194 11.92 19.84 15.95
CA VAL A 194 13.24 20.30 16.43
C VAL A 194 13.69 21.56 15.71
N GLU A 195 13.59 21.59 14.37
CA GLU A 195 13.98 22.77 13.60
C GLU A 195 13.14 24.01 13.93
N GLN A 196 11.85 23.83 14.21
CA GLN A 196 10.99 24.92 14.67
C GLN A 196 11.44 25.46 16.03
N ILE A 197 11.75 24.58 16.99
CA ILE A 197 12.23 24.98 18.32
C ILE A 197 13.56 25.75 18.22
N VAL A 198 14.52 25.23 17.46
CA VAL A 198 15.83 25.88 17.34
C VAL A 198 15.75 27.20 16.56
N ALA A 199 14.83 27.32 15.59
CA ALA A 199 14.59 28.59 14.91
C ALA A 199 13.95 29.64 15.83
N ASP A 200 13.10 29.23 16.76
CA ASP A 200 12.43 30.12 17.71
C ASP A 200 13.35 30.55 18.86
N ASP A 201 14.24 29.67 19.33
CA ASP A 201 15.21 29.95 20.39
C ASP A 201 16.61 29.38 20.05
N PRO A 202 17.50 30.17 19.41
CA PRO A 202 18.81 29.70 18.99
C PRO A 202 19.75 29.37 20.16
N ASP A 203 19.46 29.85 21.38
CA ASP A 203 20.30 29.58 22.57
C ASP A 203 20.10 28.15 23.10
N THR A 204 18.98 27.49 22.76
CA THR A 204 18.76 26.06 23.11
C THR A 204 19.76 25.12 22.43
N ALA A 205 20.40 25.54 21.34
CA ALA A 205 21.40 24.74 20.62
C ALA A 205 22.72 24.50 21.40
N GLY A 206 22.97 25.22 22.52
CA GLY A 206 24.21 25.13 23.30
C GLY A 206 24.18 24.19 24.51
N GLY A 207 23.03 23.58 24.83
CA GLY A 207 22.75 22.96 26.14
C GLY A 207 23.18 21.50 26.33
N GLY A 208 24.30 21.06 25.74
CA GLY A 208 24.64 19.63 25.66
C GLY A 208 26.00 19.22 26.21
N ARG A 209 26.55 19.86 27.26
CA ARG A 209 27.66 19.30 28.07
C ARG A 209 27.58 19.77 29.52
N ARG A 210 27.15 18.89 30.42
CA ARG A 210 27.59 18.85 31.83
C ARG A 210 27.77 17.39 32.25
#